data_AF-A0A1Y5FWK3-F1
#
_entry.id   AF-A0A1Y5FWK3-F1
#
_cell.length_a   1.000
_cell.length_b   1.000
_cell.length_c   1.000
_cell.angle_alpha   90.00
_cell.angle_beta   90.00
_cell.angle_gamma   90.00
#
_symmetry.space_group_name_H-M   'P 1'
#
loop_
_entity.id
_entity.type
_entity.pdbx_description
1 polymer ?
#
loop_
_entity_poly.entity_id
_entity_poly.type
_entity_poly.pdbx_seq_one_letter_code
_entity_poly.pdbx_strand_id
1 'polypeptide(L)'
;MNWSSLKTMPKILVGMAIPLVLLVVISLVSITSIGNISSANKNVEDAHQTLEEMTAVIASAVDMQTSMRGYLLAGQDSFLAPYEQGEQKTYAQIAALKEHVGDNPEQLALLDEADATLREWQQEVTGPTIALRR
;
A
#
# COMPACT_ATOMS: atom_id res chain seq x y z
N MET A 1 2.34 13.03 -56.91
CA MET A 1 2.00 11.68 -57.44
C MET A 1 0.68 11.80 -58.19
N ASN A 2 0.70 11.72 -59.53
CA ASN A 2 -0.47 12.03 -60.37
C ASN A 2 -1.51 10.90 -60.26
N TRP A 3 -2.61 11.12 -59.53
CA TRP A 3 -3.64 10.12 -59.25
C TRP A 3 -4.40 9.63 -60.51
N SER A 4 -4.23 10.28 -61.65
CA SER A 4 -4.94 9.98 -62.90
C SER A 4 -4.34 8.81 -63.71
N SER A 5 -3.12 8.35 -63.44
CA SER A 5 -2.44 7.32 -64.25
C SER A 5 -2.57 5.88 -63.74
N LEU A 6 -3.19 5.66 -62.57
CA LEU A 6 -3.45 4.32 -62.03
C LEU A 6 -4.77 3.74 -62.58
N LYS A 7 -4.76 2.48 -63.06
CA LYS A 7 -5.97 1.70 -63.41
C LYS A 7 -6.99 1.75 -62.25
N THR A 8 -8.29 1.64 -62.53
CA THR A 8 -9.37 1.79 -61.52
C THR A 8 -9.26 0.84 -60.32
N MET A 9 -8.76 -0.38 -60.54
CA MET A 9 -8.51 -1.41 -59.52
C MET A 9 -7.65 -0.92 -58.34
N PRO A 10 -6.41 -0.42 -58.53
CA PRO A 10 -5.59 0.08 -57.42
C PRO A 10 -6.21 1.23 -56.62
N LYS A 11 -7.04 2.08 -57.21
CA LYS A 11 -7.70 3.19 -56.49
C LYS A 11 -8.71 2.70 -55.46
N ILE A 12 -9.52 1.72 -55.82
CA ILE A 12 -10.51 1.10 -54.92
C ILE A 12 -9.79 0.36 -53.79
N LEU A 13 -8.71 -0.34 -54.11
CA LEU A 13 -7.93 -1.13 -53.16
C LEU A 13 -7.24 -0.25 -52.11
N VAL A 14 -6.69 0.91 -52.51
CA VAL A 14 -6.15 1.92 -51.58
C VAL A 14 -7.26 2.53 -50.71
N GLY A 15 -8.42 2.84 -51.29
CA GLY A 15 -9.58 3.35 -50.55
C GLY A 15 -10.08 2.38 -49.46
N MET A 16 -10.04 1.08 -49.74
CA MET A 16 -10.42 0.03 -48.79
C MET A 16 -9.32 -0.26 -47.74
N ALA A 17 -8.05 -0.04 -48.08
CA ALA A 17 -6.94 -0.25 -47.16
C ALA A 17 -6.87 0.81 -46.04
N ILE A 18 -7.27 2.06 -46.30
CA ILE A 18 -7.24 3.15 -45.32
C ILE A 18 -8.02 2.82 -44.03
N PRO A 19 -9.31 2.42 -44.06
CA PRO A 19 -10.02 2.09 -42.83
C PRO A 19 -9.41 0.88 -42.09
N LEU A 20 -8.85 -0.09 -42.81
CA LEU A 20 -8.14 -1.22 -42.19
C LEU A 20 -6.89 -0.75 -41.43
N VAL A 21 -6.08 0.12 -42.03
CA VAL A 21 -4.90 0.70 -41.37
C VAL A 21 -5.32 1.51 -40.14
N LEU A 22 -6.39 2.31 -40.23
CA LEU A 22 -6.92 3.05 -39.08
C LEU A 22 -7.35 2.12 -37.94
N LEU A 23 -8.03 1.01 -38.23
CA LEU A 23 -8.41 0.02 -37.22
C LEU A 23 -7.19 -0.60 -36.54
N VAL A 24 -6.13 -0.91 -37.29
CA VAL A 24 -4.87 -1.42 -36.73
C VAL A 24 -4.22 -0.39 -35.80
N VAL A 25 -4.17 0.87 -36.21
CA VAL A 25 -3.61 1.95 -35.37
C VAL A 25 -4.42 2.14 -34.08
N ILE A 26 -5.76 2.17 -34.17
CA ILE A 26 -6.63 2.28 -33.00
C ILE A 26 -6.41 1.09 -32.07
N SER A 27 -6.39 -0.13 -32.62
CA SER A 27 -6.14 -1.34 -31.83
C SER A 27 -4.81 -1.30 -31.10
N LEU A 28 -3.74 -0.83 -31.76
CA LEU A 28 -2.42 -0.70 -31.14
C LEU A 28 -2.42 0.30 -29.99
N VAL A 29 -3.03 1.47 -30.19
CA VAL A 29 -3.19 2.51 -29.15
C VAL A 29 -4.04 2.01 -27.98
N SER A 30 -5.12 1.27 -28.26
CA SER A 30 -5.96 0.68 -27.22
C SER A 30 -5.18 -0.31 -26.35
N ILE A 31 -4.38 -1.20 -26.95
CA ILE A 31 -3.59 -2.18 -26.20
C ILE A 31 -2.57 -1.50 -25.27
N THR A 32 -1.84 -0.49 -25.75
CA THR A 32 -0.90 0.26 -24.90
C THR A 32 -1.62 1.03 -23.79
N SER A 33 -2.78 1.59 -24.09
CA SER A 33 -3.57 2.34 -23.11
C SER A 33 -4.10 1.43 -22.00
N ILE A 34 -4.59 0.24 -22.36
CA ILE A 34 -5.03 -0.79 -21.39
C ILE A 34 -3.87 -1.21 -20.49
N GLY A 35 -2.66 -1.38 -21.04
CA GLY A 35 -1.46 -1.69 -20.23
C GLY A 35 -1.14 -0.60 -19.21
N ASN A 36 -1.22 0.68 -19.62
CA ASN A 36 -1.01 1.81 -18.71
C ASN A 36 -2.08 1.88 -17.62
N ILE A 37 -3.35 1.68 -17.98
CA ILE A 37 -4.47 1.67 -17.02
C ILE A 37 -4.32 0.52 -16.03
N SER A 38 -3.95 -0.67 -16.50
CA SER A 38 -3.72 -1.84 -15.64
C SER A 38 -2.59 -1.59 -14.64
N SER A 39 -1.50 -0.96 -15.09
CA SER A 39 -0.36 -0.64 -14.23
C SER A 39 -0.70 0.46 -13.21
N ALA A 40 -1.43 1.50 -13.63
CA ALA A 40 -1.92 2.54 -12.73
C ALA A 40 -2.86 1.98 -11.67
N ASN A 41 -3.79 1.11 -12.05
CA ASN A 41 -4.68 0.43 -11.10
C ASN A 41 -3.90 -0.44 -10.12
N LYS A 42 -2.86 -1.15 -10.57
CA LYS A 42 -2.01 -1.94 -9.67
C LYS A 42 -1.30 -1.06 -8.65
N ASN A 43 -0.72 0.07 -9.06
CA ASN A 43 -0.08 1.00 -8.13
C ASN A 43 -1.06 1.58 -7.10
N VAL A 44 -2.29 1.86 -7.51
CA VAL A 44 -3.36 2.33 -6.61
C VAL A 44 -3.76 1.25 -5.61
N GLU A 45 -3.91 0.00 -6.08
CA GLU A 45 -4.20 -1.15 -5.22
C GLU A 45 -3.10 -1.38 -4.18
N ASP A 46 -1.83 -1.39 -4.62
CA ASP A 46 -0.67 -1.59 -3.76
C ASP A 46 -0.57 -0.45 -2.70
N ALA A 47 -0.90 0.79 -3.08
CA ALA A 47 -0.98 1.92 -2.14
C ALA A 47 -2.13 1.78 -1.13
N HIS A 48 -3.30 1.31 -1.55
CA HIS A 48 -4.43 1.05 -0.65
C HIS A 48 -4.10 -0.07 0.34
N GLN A 49 -3.47 -1.15 -0.12
CA GLN A 49 -3.05 -2.24 0.74
C GLN A 49 -2.03 -1.77 1.79
N THR A 50 -1.06 -0.95 1.36
CA THR A 50 -0.08 -0.33 2.28
C THR A 50 -0.77 0.54 3.35
N LEU A 51 -1.77 1.34 2.96
CA LEU A 51 -2.54 2.18 3.89
C LEU A 51 -3.35 1.36 4.90
N GLU A 52 -3.94 0.25 4.46
CA GLU A 52 -4.68 -0.67 5.34
C GLU A 52 -3.74 -1.28 6.40
N GLU A 53 -2.57 -1.76 5.98
CA GLU A 53 -1.55 -2.32 6.87
C GLU A 53 -1.03 -1.28 7.88
N MET A 54 -0.76 -0.04 7.42
CA MET A 54 -0.40 1.07 8.32
C MET A 54 -1.50 1.37 9.35
N THR A 55 -2.75 1.38 8.91
CA THR A 55 -3.90 1.61 9.81
C THR A 55 -4.01 0.50 10.84
N ALA A 56 -3.70 -0.75 10.46
CA ALA A 56 -3.71 -1.88 11.36
C ALA A 56 -2.61 -1.79 12.45
N VAL A 57 -1.41 -1.33 12.10
CA VAL A 57 -0.32 -1.03 13.05
C VAL A 57 -0.76 0.05 14.05
N ILE A 58 -1.37 1.13 13.58
CA ILE A 58 -1.85 2.21 14.44
C ILE A 58 -2.92 1.68 15.40
N ALA A 59 -3.87 0.89 14.90
CA ALA A 59 -4.93 0.32 15.72
C ALA A 59 -4.38 -0.56 16.84
N SER A 60 -3.42 -1.44 16.56
CA SER A 60 -2.83 -2.30 17.59
C SER A 60 -2.01 -1.52 18.62
N ALA A 61 -1.29 -0.47 18.20
CA ALA A 61 -0.57 0.41 19.11
C ALA A 61 -1.53 1.19 20.04
N VAL A 62 -2.68 1.63 19.51
CA VAL A 62 -3.74 2.26 20.31
C VAL A 62 -4.36 1.27 21.29
N ASP A 63 -4.55 0.00 20.90
CA ASP A 63 -5.03 -1.04 21.79
C ASP A 63 -4.06 -1.28 22.96
N MET A 64 -2.74 -1.25 22.71
CA MET A 64 -1.73 -1.29 23.77
C MET A 64 -1.92 -0.10 24.73
N GLN A 65 -1.97 1.12 24.21
CA GLN A 65 -2.10 2.31 25.04
C GLN A 65 -3.38 2.29 25.89
N THR A 66 -4.49 1.88 25.28
CA THR A 66 -5.79 1.79 25.96
C THR A 66 -5.78 0.72 27.04
N SER A 67 -5.19 -0.44 26.76
CA SER A 67 -5.04 -1.55 27.71
C SER A 67 -4.17 -1.17 28.90
N MET A 68 -3.03 -0.52 28.65
CA MET A 68 -2.15 0.01 29.69
C MET A 68 -2.90 0.98 30.60
N ARG A 69 -3.63 1.96 30.03
CA ARG A 69 -4.44 2.90 30.83
C ARG A 69 -5.51 2.17 31.64
N GLY A 70 -6.16 1.17 31.06
CA GLY A 70 -7.12 0.32 31.76
C GLY A 70 -6.51 -0.38 32.97
N TYR A 71 -5.31 -0.95 32.82
CA TYR A 71 -4.55 -1.55 33.92
C TYR A 71 -4.21 -0.53 35.01
N LEU A 72 -3.72 0.66 34.64
CA LEU A 72 -3.38 1.70 35.62
C LEU A 72 -4.58 2.20 36.41
N LEU A 73 -5.76 2.27 35.79
CA LEU A 73 -6.99 2.68 36.44
C LEU A 73 -7.58 1.57 37.33
N ALA A 74 -7.70 0.35 36.81
CA ALA A 74 -8.38 -0.75 37.49
C ALA A 74 -7.48 -1.56 38.42
N GLY A 75 -6.17 -1.62 38.16
CA GLY A 75 -5.20 -2.46 38.88
C GLY A 75 -5.42 -3.97 38.70
N GLN A 76 -6.10 -4.38 37.63
CA GLN A 76 -6.42 -5.79 37.37
C GLN A 76 -5.56 -6.33 36.24
N ASP A 77 -4.83 -7.42 36.50
CA ASP A 77 -3.92 -8.05 35.52
C ASP A 77 -4.61 -8.50 34.23
N SER A 78 -5.93 -8.69 34.22
CA SER A 78 -6.70 -8.98 33.01
C SER A 78 -6.57 -7.90 31.93
N PHE A 79 -6.21 -6.66 32.29
CA PHE A 79 -5.94 -5.58 31.35
C PHE A 79 -4.52 -5.62 30.76
N LEU A 80 -3.60 -6.42 31.31
CA LEU A 80 -2.26 -6.63 30.73
C LEU A 80 -2.28 -7.61 29.56
N ALA A 81 -3.18 -8.61 29.56
CA ALA A 81 -3.30 -9.56 28.46
C ALA A 81 -3.55 -8.89 27.08
N PRO A 82 -4.48 -7.91 26.93
CA PRO A 82 -4.63 -7.19 25.66
C PRO A 82 -3.48 -6.21 25.38
N TYR A 83 -2.74 -5.74 26.39
CA TYR A 83 -1.51 -4.98 26.18
C TYR A 83 -0.43 -5.83 25.52
N GLU A 84 -0.13 -7.01 26.08
CA GLU A 84 0.89 -7.94 25.57
C GLU A 84 0.54 -8.46 24.16
N GLN A 85 -0.74 -8.75 23.91
CA GLN A 85 -1.22 -9.12 22.57
C GLN A 85 -1.10 -7.96 21.57
N GLY A 86 -1.45 -6.75 21.98
CA GLY A 86 -1.29 -5.54 21.17
C GLY A 86 0.18 -5.29 20.83
N GLU A 87 1.09 -5.51 21.78
CA GLU A 87 2.54 -5.39 21.58
C GLU A 87 3.04 -6.33 20.50
N GLN A 88 2.77 -7.62 20.66
CA GLN A 88 3.20 -8.64 19.71
C GLN A 88 2.63 -8.36 18.31
N LYS A 89 1.36 -7.98 18.24
CA LYS A 89 0.67 -7.68 16.98
C LYS A 89 1.28 -6.45 16.28
N THR A 90 1.53 -5.38 17.02
CA THR A 90 2.09 -4.12 16.48
C THR A 90 3.45 -4.37 15.85
N TYR A 91 4.37 -5.04 16.56
CA TYR A 91 5.71 -5.30 16.03
C TYR A 91 5.72 -6.30 14.88
N ALA A 92 4.85 -7.31 14.92
CA ALA A 92 4.70 -8.24 13.79
C ALA A 92 4.17 -7.52 12.54
N GLN A 93 3.21 -6.61 12.70
CA GLN A 93 2.65 -5.85 11.57
C GLN A 93 3.65 -4.83 11.02
N ILE A 94 4.46 -4.18 11.86
CA ILE A 94 5.56 -3.32 11.39
C ILE A 94 6.56 -4.13 10.57
N ALA A 95 6.95 -5.32 11.05
CA ALA A 95 7.89 -6.17 10.33
C ALA A 95 7.33 -6.61 8.96
N ALA A 96 6.08 -7.06 8.92
CA ALA A 96 5.41 -7.44 7.68
C ALA A 96 5.27 -6.25 6.71
N LEU A 97 4.92 -5.08 7.21
CA LEU A 97 4.80 -3.87 6.40
C LEU A 97 6.15 -3.44 5.82
N LYS A 98 7.26 -3.57 6.59
CA LYS A 98 8.62 -3.34 6.08
C LYS A 98 8.97 -4.27 4.92
N GLU A 99 8.58 -5.53 4.99
CA GLU A 99 8.76 -6.49 3.89
C GLU A 99 7.92 -6.12 2.66
N HIS A 100 6.69 -5.65 2.86
CA HIS A 100 5.80 -5.25 1.76
C HIS A 100 6.26 -3.96 1.06
N VAL A 101 6.62 -2.91 1.81
CA VAL A 101 7.08 -1.65 1.20
C VAL A 101 8.44 -1.78 0.50
N GLY A 102 9.18 -2.86 0.78
CA GLY A 102 10.36 -3.29 0.03
C GLY A 102 11.41 -2.18 -0.12
N ASP A 103 11.81 -1.90 -1.36
CA ASP A 103 12.88 -0.95 -1.70
C ASP A 103 12.44 0.53 -1.67
N ASN A 104 11.38 0.89 -0.94
CA ASN A 104 11.01 2.29 -0.73
C ASN A 104 11.73 2.86 0.51
N PRO A 105 12.89 3.54 0.36
CA PRO A 105 13.69 3.98 1.50
C PRO A 105 12.97 5.01 2.36
N GLU A 106 12.07 5.81 1.79
CA GLU A 106 11.31 6.82 2.52
C GLU A 106 10.29 6.15 3.45
N GLN A 107 9.57 5.14 2.96
CA GLN A 107 8.62 4.39 3.79
C GLN A 107 9.32 3.54 4.85
N LEU A 108 10.46 2.93 4.52
CA LEU A 108 11.27 2.20 5.50
C LEU A 108 11.74 3.11 6.63
N ALA A 109 12.24 4.31 6.31
CA ALA A 109 12.70 5.27 7.31
C ALA A 109 11.56 5.69 8.28
N LEU A 110 10.35 5.93 7.75
CA LEU A 110 9.18 6.23 8.58
C LEU A 110 8.77 5.07 9.48
N LEU A 111 8.86 3.83 8.98
CA LEU A 111 8.57 2.63 9.77
C LEU A 111 9.63 2.36 10.85
N ASP A 112 10.89 2.68 10.57
CA ASP A 112 11.98 2.65 11.55
C ASP A 112 11.78 3.70 12.64
N GLU A 113 11.38 4.92 12.28
CA GLU A 113 11.06 5.99 13.23
C GLU A 113 9.86 5.61 14.11
N ALA A 114 8.81 5.02 13.53
CA ALA A 114 7.64 4.55 14.25
C ALA A 114 7.98 3.42 15.25
N ASP A 115 8.78 2.43 14.82
CA ASP A 115 9.27 1.35 15.70
C ASP A 115 10.11 1.91 16.85
N ALA A 116 11.03 2.84 16.57
CA ALA A 116 11.85 3.48 17.58
C ALA A 116 11.00 4.26 18.60
N THR A 117 10.03 5.04 18.12
CA THR A 117 9.11 5.84 18.97
C THR A 117 8.29 4.94 19.89
N LEU A 118 7.78 3.81 19.37
CA LEU A 118 7.01 2.85 20.17
C LEU A 118 7.88 2.20 21.24
N ARG A 119 9.11 1.81 20.90
CA ARG A 119 10.07 1.23 21.85
C ARG A 119 10.45 2.21 22.95
N GLU A 120 10.74 3.46 22.58
CA GLU A 120 11.03 4.53 23.54
C GLU A 120 9.85 4.74 24.49
N TRP A 121 8.62 4.84 23.97
CA TRP A 121 7.42 4.96 24.80
C TRP A 121 7.24 3.76 25.75
N GLN A 122 7.56 2.54 25.32
CA GLN A 122 7.49 1.38 26.19
C GLN A 122 8.56 1.41 27.29
N GLN A 123 9.79 1.81 26.96
CA GLN A 123 10.91 1.86 27.90
C GLN A 123 10.73 2.98 28.94
N GLU A 124 10.33 4.17 28.50
CA GLU A 124 10.27 5.37 29.34
C GLU A 124 8.95 5.50 30.10
N VAL A 125 7.84 5.02 29.52
CA VAL A 125 6.50 5.23 30.10
C VAL A 125 5.89 3.92 30.54
N THR A 126 5.65 2.99 29.61
CA THR A 126 4.76 1.86 29.91
C THR A 126 5.38 0.86 30.87
N GLY A 127 6.61 0.41 30.61
CA GLY A 127 7.32 -0.56 31.45
C GLY A 127 7.43 -0.10 32.91
N PRO A 128 7.97 1.10 33.18
CA PRO A 128 8.06 1.63 34.53
C PRO A 128 6.69 1.77 35.21
N THR A 129 5.68 2.27 34.49
CA THR A 129 4.37 2.54 35.10
C THR A 129 3.60 1.26 35.41
N ILE A 130 3.69 0.23 34.56
CA ILE A 130 3.14 -1.11 34.85
C ILE A 130 3.87 -1.71 36.06
N ALA A 131 5.20 -1.63 36.09
CA ALA A 131 6.00 -2.18 37.19
C ALA A 131 5.74 -1.50 38.54
N LEU A 132 5.45 -0.20 38.56
CA LEU A 132 5.09 0.54 39.78
C LEU A 132 3.70 0.18 40.31
N ARG A 133 2.80 -0.26 39.44
CA ARG A 133 1.40 -0.57 39.78
C ARG A 133 1.20 -2.02 40.22
N ARG A 134 2.02 -2.94 39.69
CA ARG A 134 2.05 -4.35 40.07
C ARG A 134 2.59 -4.54 41.49
#